data_AF-A0A444WPK9-F1
#
_entry.id   AF-A0A444WPK9-F1
#
_cell.length_a   1.000
_cell.length_b   1.000
_cell.length_c   1.000
_cell.angle_alpha   90.00
_cell.angle_beta   90.00
_cell.angle_gamma   90.00
#
_symmetry.space_group_name_H-M   'P 1'
#
loop_
_entity.id
_entity.type
_entity.pdbx_description
1 polymer ?
#
loop_
_entity_poly.entity_id
_entity_poly.type
_entity_poly.pdbx_seq_one_letter_code
_entity_poly.pdbx_strand_id
1 'polypeptide(L)'
;MSPVSLPNGGDSTIPSMNEMFSIMTPNLQCFNLWQLDGRPMSGDIGRGATKETIAFAIELAKAKNRPPGFLQLAGGTNAHTIDGLRKKGLFQTTSIVVDSSNSPDALIGGIAYGGYARKIVGRVLRSMQSEYGGAARIEDHPQHLLMALKEALALVGPVKCL
;
A
#
# COMPACT_ATOMS: atom_id res chain seq x y z
N MET A 1 13.16 -4.63 6.62
CA MET A 1 11.80 -4.56 7.20
C MET A 1 11.18 -5.93 7.11
N SER A 2 10.44 -6.35 8.13
CA SER A 2 9.66 -7.61 8.09
C SER A 2 8.18 -7.27 7.83
N PRO A 3 7.57 -7.72 6.71
CA PRO A 3 6.16 -7.49 6.44
C PRO A 3 5.27 -8.41 7.26
N VAL A 4 4.25 -7.83 7.90
CA VAL A 4 3.27 -8.57 8.72
C VAL A 4 1.87 -8.17 8.28
N SER A 5 1.13 -9.14 7.77
CA SER A 5 -0.29 -9.03 7.45
C SER A 5 -1.08 -8.67 8.71
N LEU A 6 -1.96 -7.67 8.60
CA LEU A 6 -2.77 -7.15 9.69
C LEU A 6 -4.21 -6.94 9.22
N PRO A 7 -5.10 -7.92 9.49
CA PRO A 7 -6.52 -7.75 9.23
C PRO A 7 -7.13 -6.68 10.14
N ASN A 8 -8.24 -6.08 9.72
CA ASN A 8 -9.01 -5.18 10.57
C ASN A 8 -9.88 -6.02 11.53
N GLY A 9 -9.38 -6.19 12.76
CA GLY A 9 -10.08 -6.88 13.84
C GLY A 9 -10.92 -5.97 14.73
N GLY A 10 -11.13 -4.71 14.33
CA GLY A 10 -11.74 -3.68 15.19
C GLY A 10 -10.94 -3.49 16.47
N ASP A 11 -11.62 -3.54 17.62
CA ASP A 11 -11.03 -3.34 18.95
C ASP A 11 -9.88 -4.31 19.29
N SER A 12 -9.85 -5.48 18.66
CA SER A 12 -8.79 -6.49 18.86
C SER A 12 -7.50 -6.19 18.09
N THR A 13 -7.52 -5.24 17.15
CA THR A 13 -6.39 -5.01 16.24
C THR A 13 -5.10 -4.65 16.99
N ILE A 14 -5.15 -3.64 17.87
CA ILE A 14 -3.96 -3.20 18.63
C ILE A 14 -3.46 -4.28 19.62
N PRO A 15 -4.33 -4.95 20.41
CA PRO A 15 -3.92 -6.11 21.19
C PRO A 15 -3.18 -7.16 20.36
N SER A 16 -3.73 -7.58 19.23
CA SER A 16 -3.11 -8.57 18.35
C SER A 16 -1.78 -8.08 17.77
N MET A 17 -1.67 -6.80 17.39
CA MET A 17 -0.39 -6.21 16.96
C MET A 17 0.69 -6.32 18.04
N ASN A 18 0.36 -5.99 19.29
CA ASN A 18 1.31 -6.04 20.40
C ASN A 18 1.73 -7.47 20.75
N GLU A 19 0.79 -8.41 20.69
CA GLU A 19 1.08 -9.84 20.89
C GLU A 19 2.03 -10.35 19.81
N MET A 20 1.70 -10.13 18.54
CA MET A 20 2.55 -10.47 17.40
C MET A 20 3.94 -9.84 17.53
N PHE A 21 4.00 -8.55 17.89
CA PHE A 21 5.27 -7.85 18.09
C PHE A 21 6.10 -8.47 19.20
N SER A 22 5.49 -8.82 20.33
CA SER A 22 6.18 -9.45 21.46
C SER A 22 6.77 -10.81 21.09
N ILE A 23 6.04 -11.61 20.29
CA ILE A 23 6.52 -12.90 19.78
C ILE A 23 7.69 -12.71 18.79
N MET A 24 7.63 -11.70 17.93
CA MET A 24 8.66 -11.44 16.92
C MET A 24 9.91 -10.77 17.48
N THR A 25 9.77 -9.92 18.51
CA THR A 25 10.83 -9.06 19.08
C THR A 25 12.16 -9.79 19.32
N PRO A 26 12.21 -11.01 19.88
CA PRO A 26 13.47 -11.72 20.13
C PRO A 26 14.31 -11.97 18.87
N ASN A 27 13.67 -12.05 17.69
CA ASN A 27 14.32 -12.34 16.42
C ASN A 27 14.26 -11.16 15.43
N LEU A 28 13.75 -10.00 15.87
CA LEU A 28 13.49 -8.89 14.99
C LEU A 28 14.76 -8.03 14.78
N GLN A 29 15.42 -8.23 13.63
CA GLN A 29 16.64 -7.49 13.27
C GLN A 29 16.37 -6.16 12.54
N CYS A 30 15.11 -5.80 12.31
CA CYS A 30 14.74 -4.58 11.57
C CYS A 30 13.31 -4.11 11.91
N PHE A 31 12.93 -2.90 11.48
CA PHE A 31 11.58 -2.39 11.69
C PHE A 31 10.49 -3.25 11.03
N ASN A 32 9.35 -3.37 11.71
CA ASN A 32 8.14 -3.98 11.16
C ASN A 32 7.49 -3.08 10.11
N LEU A 33 6.98 -3.74 9.07
CA LEU A 33 6.08 -3.15 8.09
C LEU A 33 4.70 -3.80 8.28
N TRP A 34 3.80 -3.08 8.94
CA TRP A 34 2.43 -3.53 9.20
C TRP A 34 1.58 -3.33 7.95
N GLN A 35 1.24 -4.43 7.28
CA GLN A 35 0.45 -4.44 6.06
C GLN A 35 -1.03 -4.48 6.42
N LEU A 36 -1.70 -3.33 6.26
CA LEU A 36 -3.13 -3.18 6.55
C LEU A 36 -3.94 -3.86 5.45
N ASP A 37 -4.16 -5.16 5.59
CA ASP A 37 -4.73 -6.04 4.57
C ASP A 37 -6.10 -6.59 4.94
N GLY A 38 -6.81 -5.92 5.86
CA GLY A 38 -8.17 -6.26 6.30
C GLY A 38 -9.28 -6.29 5.23
N ARG A 39 -8.93 -6.14 3.95
CA ARG A 39 -9.82 -6.32 2.81
C ARG A 39 -9.11 -7.12 1.71
N PRO A 40 -9.84 -8.00 0.97
CA PRO A 40 -9.27 -8.73 -0.15
C PRO A 40 -8.52 -7.82 -1.14
N MET A 41 -7.33 -8.27 -1.56
CA MET A 41 -6.53 -7.63 -2.62
C MET A 41 -7.05 -7.89 -4.03
N SER A 42 -8.31 -8.33 -4.17
CA SER A 42 -9.00 -8.61 -5.45
C SER A 42 -9.08 -7.39 -6.37
N GLY A 43 -8.83 -6.19 -5.85
CA GLY A 43 -9.14 -4.95 -6.56
C GLY A 43 -10.65 -4.74 -6.67
N ASP A 44 -11.40 -5.13 -5.62
CA ASP A 44 -12.84 -5.04 -5.61
C ASP A 44 -13.33 -3.63 -5.96
N ILE A 45 -14.32 -3.64 -6.85
CA ILE A 45 -14.58 -2.66 -7.91
C ILE A 45 -15.27 -1.39 -7.38
N GLY A 46 -15.27 -1.17 -6.07
CA GLY A 46 -16.00 -0.09 -5.41
C GLY A 46 -15.10 0.98 -4.79
N ARG A 47 -15.52 2.26 -4.92
CA ARG A 47 -14.97 3.38 -4.12
C ARG A 47 -15.01 3.12 -2.60
N GLY A 48 -15.89 2.22 -2.15
CA GLY A 48 -16.07 1.84 -0.74
C GLY A 48 -14.84 1.19 -0.10
N ALA A 49 -14.15 0.27 -0.80
CA ALA A 49 -13.03 -0.46 -0.24
C ALA A 49 -11.88 0.47 0.16
N THR A 50 -11.56 1.45 -0.69
CA THR A 50 -10.53 2.45 -0.39
C THR A 50 -10.90 3.35 0.80
N LYS A 51 -12.18 3.69 0.96
CA LYS A 51 -12.64 4.51 2.10
C LYS A 51 -12.40 3.79 3.43
N GLU A 52 -12.72 2.50 3.48
CA GLU A 52 -12.55 1.68 4.68
C GLU A 52 -11.07 1.42 4.99
N THR A 53 -10.26 1.11 3.98
CA THR A 53 -8.80 0.98 4.16
C THR A 53 -8.18 2.27 4.71
N ILE A 54 -8.61 3.43 4.20
CA ILE A 54 -8.14 4.72 4.73
C ILE A 54 -8.67 4.95 6.14
N ALA A 55 -9.92 4.61 6.46
CA ALA A 55 -10.46 4.75 7.81
C ALA A 55 -9.68 3.91 8.82
N PHE A 56 -9.38 2.65 8.47
CA PHE A 56 -8.56 1.77 9.28
C PHE A 56 -7.14 2.31 9.47
N ALA A 57 -6.55 2.85 8.40
CA ALA A 57 -5.25 3.50 8.46
C ALA A 57 -5.24 4.74 9.38
N ILE A 58 -6.30 5.57 9.36
CA ILE A 58 -6.47 6.72 10.26
C ILE A 58 -6.55 6.27 11.72
N GLU A 59 -7.33 5.23 12.00
CA GLU A 59 -7.53 4.71 13.35
C GLU A 59 -6.22 4.21 13.95
N LEU A 60 -5.53 3.33 13.22
CA LEU A 60 -4.21 2.85 13.63
C LEU A 60 -3.19 3.97 13.71
N ALA A 61 -3.29 4.97 12.84
CA ALA A 61 -2.34 6.07 12.87
C ALA A 61 -2.45 6.90 14.16
N LYS A 62 -3.64 6.97 14.75
CA LYS A 62 -3.91 7.71 15.99
C LYS A 62 -3.72 6.86 17.26
N ALA A 63 -3.56 5.55 17.11
CA ALA A 63 -3.43 4.64 18.24
C ALA A 63 -2.08 4.82 18.95
N LYS A 64 -2.12 5.28 20.20
CA LYS A 64 -0.91 5.50 21.03
C LYS A 64 -0.23 4.21 21.49
N ASN A 65 -0.99 3.12 21.64
CA ASN A 65 -0.52 1.87 22.22
C ASN A 65 -0.16 0.82 21.16
N ARG A 66 0.07 1.22 19.91
CA ARG A 66 0.49 0.29 18.86
C ARG A 66 1.99 0.01 18.96
N PRO A 67 2.46 -1.19 18.58
CA PRO A 67 3.90 -1.46 18.51
C PRO A 67 4.56 -0.59 17.43
N PRO A 68 5.89 -0.36 17.53
CA PRO A 68 6.62 0.41 16.54
C PRO A 68 6.60 -0.25 15.16
N GLY A 69 6.81 0.56 14.13
CA GLY A 69 6.84 0.10 12.75
C GLY A 69 6.05 0.99 11.80
N PHE A 70 6.32 0.80 10.52
CA PHE A 70 5.69 1.52 9.42
C PHE A 70 4.33 0.92 9.10
N LEU A 71 3.36 1.76 8.76
CA LEU A 71 2.05 1.31 8.27
C LEU A 71 2.05 1.33 6.74
N GLN A 72 1.62 0.25 6.11
CA GLN A 72 1.41 0.17 4.67
C GLN A 72 -0.03 -0.24 4.38
N LEU A 73 -0.75 0.55 3.58
CA LEU A 73 -2.07 0.11 3.09
C LEU A 73 -1.85 -1.04 2.10
N ALA A 74 -2.42 -2.21 2.37
CA ALA A 74 -2.22 -3.40 1.54
C ALA A 74 -3.52 -4.04 1.04
N GLY A 75 -4.66 -3.83 1.70
CA GLY A 75 -5.97 -4.32 1.27
C GLY A 75 -6.83 -3.20 0.65
N GLY A 76 -7.60 -3.49 -0.40
CA GLY A 76 -8.56 -2.54 -0.98
C GLY A 76 -7.95 -1.29 -1.64
N THR A 77 -6.66 -1.32 -2.01
CA THR A 77 -5.94 -0.20 -2.64
C THR A 77 -6.23 -0.10 -4.14
N ASN A 78 -6.35 1.14 -4.65
CA ASN A 78 -6.57 1.44 -6.07
C ASN A 78 -6.10 2.88 -6.39
N ALA A 79 -6.41 3.40 -7.59
CA ALA A 79 -6.00 4.75 -8.01
C ALA A 79 -6.50 5.87 -7.09
N HIS A 80 -7.61 5.68 -6.36
CA HIS A 80 -8.15 6.71 -5.46
C HIS A 80 -7.49 6.71 -4.08
N THR A 81 -6.64 5.73 -3.76
CA THR A 81 -6.04 5.60 -2.43
C THR A 81 -5.14 6.78 -2.09
N ILE A 82 -4.32 7.25 -3.04
CA ILE A 82 -3.42 8.38 -2.81
C ILE A 82 -4.20 9.67 -2.55
N ASP A 83 -5.19 9.97 -3.39
CA ASP A 83 -6.05 11.15 -3.21
C ASP A 83 -6.79 11.09 -1.87
N GLY A 84 -7.26 9.92 -1.48
CA GLY A 84 -7.94 9.72 -0.20
C GLY A 84 -7.01 9.92 1.00
N LEU A 85 -5.76 9.44 0.94
CA LEU A 85 -4.76 9.67 1.98
C LEU A 85 -4.37 11.16 2.08
N ARG A 86 -4.16 11.84 0.93
CA ARG A 86 -3.86 13.28 0.87
C ARG A 86 -4.98 14.12 1.49
N LYS A 87 -6.23 13.82 1.15
CA LYS A 87 -7.42 14.48 1.74
C LYS A 87 -7.53 14.32 3.26
N LYS A 88 -6.86 13.31 3.82
CA LYS A 88 -6.87 13.01 5.26
C LYS A 88 -5.58 13.43 5.97
N GLY A 89 -4.65 14.07 5.26
CA GLY A 89 -3.37 14.51 5.81
C GLY A 89 -2.45 13.36 6.25
N LEU A 90 -2.75 12.12 5.85
CA LEU A 90 -1.98 10.92 6.23
C LEU A 90 -0.74 10.69 5.36
N PHE A 91 -0.63 11.43 4.27
CA PHE A 91 0.52 11.45 3.38
C PHE A 91 1.18 12.81 3.51
N GLN A 92 1.89 13.05 4.61
CA GLN A 92 2.78 14.20 4.71
C GLN A 92 4.12 13.79 4.12
N THR A 93 4.48 14.43 3.02
CA THR A 93 5.85 14.47 2.52
C THR A 93 6.72 14.92 3.67
N THR A 94 7.52 14.04 4.26
CA THR A 94 8.59 14.44 5.16
C THR A 94 9.53 15.31 4.34
N SER A 95 9.32 16.62 4.36
CA SER A 95 10.43 17.54 4.20
C SER A 95 11.45 17.07 5.22
N ILE A 96 12.61 16.65 4.73
CA ILE A 96 13.75 16.18 5.53
C ILE A 96 14.29 17.40 6.28
N VAL A 97 13.51 17.94 7.20
CA VAL A 97 13.98 18.85 8.23
C VAL A 97 13.78 18.03 9.49
N VAL A 98 14.89 17.47 9.95
CA VAL A 98 15.01 16.82 11.24
C VAL A 98 14.84 17.92 12.28
N ASP A 99 13.61 18.35 12.52
CA ASP A 99 13.29 19.11 13.70
C ASP A 99 12.57 18.18 14.66
N SER A 100 13.21 17.99 15.82
CA SER A 100 12.99 16.95 16.82
C SER A 100 11.70 17.14 17.62
N SER A 101 10.66 17.72 17.03
CA SER A 101 9.36 17.90 17.68
C SER A 101 8.54 16.62 17.54
N ASN A 102 8.45 15.89 18.65
CA ASN A 102 7.64 14.70 18.90
C ASN A 102 6.17 14.86 18.50
N SER A 103 5.82 14.72 17.22
CA SER A 103 4.47 14.32 16.84
C SER A 103 4.44 12.80 16.60
N PRO A 104 3.68 12.01 17.38
CA PRO A 104 3.51 10.58 17.17
C PRO A 104 2.51 10.30 16.03
N ASP A 105 2.44 11.19 15.04
CA ASP A 105 1.56 11.00 13.90
C ASP A 105 2.14 9.87 13.06
N ALA A 106 1.53 8.70 13.17
CA ALA A 106 1.89 7.55 12.38
C ALA A 106 1.69 7.84 10.90
N LEU A 107 2.79 8.20 10.25
CA LEU A 107 2.84 8.40 8.81
C LEU A 107 2.64 7.04 8.12
N ILE A 108 1.77 7.04 7.11
CA ILE A 108 1.61 5.91 6.21
C ILE A 108 2.91 5.80 5.39
N GLY A 109 3.70 4.78 5.67
CA GLY A 109 5.01 4.54 5.05
C GLY A 109 4.93 3.94 3.65
N GLY A 110 3.74 3.57 3.17
CA GLY A 110 3.56 3.13 1.80
C GLY A 110 2.18 2.60 1.46
N ILE A 111 2.01 2.26 0.18
CA ILE A 111 0.80 1.64 -0.38
C ILE A 111 1.25 0.46 -1.22
N ALA A 112 0.71 -0.72 -0.97
CA ALA A 112 0.91 -1.89 -1.81
C ALA A 112 -0.23 -1.98 -2.84
N TYR A 113 0.11 -2.29 -4.09
CA TYR A 113 -0.84 -2.51 -5.17
C TYR A 113 -0.74 -3.95 -5.67
N GLY A 114 -1.75 -4.77 -5.38
CA GLY A 114 -1.86 -6.14 -5.87
C GLY A 114 -2.73 -6.23 -7.13
N GLY A 115 -3.99 -6.65 -6.96
CA GLY A 115 -4.93 -6.87 -8.06
C GLY A 115 -5.13 -5.65 -8.97
N TYR A 116 -5.09 -4.44 -8.42
CA TYR A 116 -5.21 -3.20 -9.21
C TYR A 116 -4.04 -3.00 -10.18
N ALA A 117 -2.80 -3.21 -9.72
CA ALA A 117 -1.62 -3.15 -10.58
C ALA A 117 -1.68 -4.20 -11.69
N ARG A 118 -2.07 -5.45 -11.34
CA ARG A 118 -2.28 -6.53 -12.31
C ARG A 118 -3.34 -6.16 -13.35
N LYS A 119 -4.43 -5.49 -12.94
CA LYS A 119 -5.51 -5.06 -13.84
C LYS A 119 -5.07 -3.99 -14.83
N ILE A 120 -4.24 -3.05 -14.40
CA ILE A 120 -3.70 -1.98 -15.24
C ILE A 120 -2.72 -2.56 -16.27
N VAL A 121 -1.65 -3.23 -15.81
CA VAL A 121 -0.64 -3.82 -16.72
C VAL A 121 -1.26 -4.90 -17.60
N GLY A 122 -2.19 -5.68 -17.05
CA GLY A 122 -2.91 -6.73 -17.80
C GLY A 122 -3.75 -6.21 -18.97
N ARG A 123 -4.17 -4.94 -18.98
CA ARG A 123 -4.84 -4.34 -20.16
C ARG A 123 -3.86 -4.21 -21.32
N VAL A 124 -2.64 -3.75 -21.05
CA VAL A 124 -1.56 -3.63 -22.05
C VAL A 124 -1.18 -5.01 -22.57
N LEU A 125 -1.01 -6.00 -21.68
CA LEU A 125 -0.69 -7.37 -22.07
C LEU A 125 -1.77 -8.01 -22.95
N ARG A 126 -3.05 -7.81 -22.63
CA ARG A 126 -4.15 -8.32 -23.48
C ARG A 126 -4.21 -7.65 -24.84
N SER A 127 -3.95 -6.34 -24.91
CA SER A 127 -3.86 -5.61 -26.19
C SER A 127 -2.76 -6.20 -27.07
N MET A 128 -1.57 -6.39 -26.48
CA MET A 128 -0.43 -6.99 -27.16
C MET A 128 -0.74 -8.42 -27.65
N GLN A 129 -1.31 -9.27 -26.79
CA GLN A 129 -1.66 -10.64 -27.14
C GLN A 129 -2.74 -10.72 -28.23
N SER A 130 -3.62 -9.73 -28.32
CA SER A 130 -4.59 -9.63 -29.40
C SER A 130 -3.95 -9.28 -30.74
N GLU A 131 -2.81 -8.57 -30.73
CA GLU A 131 -2.10 -8.12 -31.94
C GLU A 131 -1.05 -9.13 -32.41
N TYR A 132 -0.31 -9.75 -31.48
CA TYR A 132 0.84 -10.62 -31.77
C TYR A 132 0.63 -12.10 -31.37
N GLY A 133 -0.53 -12.42 -30.77
CA GLY A 133 -0.88 -13.78 -30.34
C GLY A 133 -0.63 -14.04 -28.84
N GLY A 134 -1.31 -15.06 -28.29
CA GLY A 134 -1.30 -15.35 -26.86
C GLY A 134 0.05 -15.72 -26.24
N ALA A 135 1.00 -16.18 -27.06
CA ALA A 135 2.36 -16.52 -26.64
C ALA A 135 3.37 -15.36 -26.75
N ALA A 136 2.92 -14.19 -27.21
CA ALA A 136 3.76 -13.00 -27.34
C ALA A 136 4.33 -12.56 -25.99
N ARG A 137 5.61 -12.19 -25.99
CA ARG A 137 6.35 -11.73 -24.81
C ARG A 137 6.51 -10.22 -24.87
N ILE A 138 6.31 -9.53 -23.74
CA ILE A 138 6.30 -8.06 -23.73
C ILE A 138 7.67 -7.46 -24.05
N GLU A 139 8.74 -8.20 -23.76
CA GLU A 139 10.12 -7.85 -24.02
C GLU A 139 10.40 -7.69 -25.53
N ASP A 140 9.65 -8.41 -26.38
CA ASP A 140 9.79 -8.37 -27.85
C ASP A 140 8.99 -7.21 -28.48
N HIS A 141 8.16 -6.50 -27.69
CA HIS A 141 7.26 -5.46 -28.17
C HIS A 141 7.50 -4.13 -27.42
N PRO A 142 8.52 -3.33 -27.82
CA PRO A 142 8.97 -2.16 -27.07
C PRO A 142 7.89 -1.09 -26.86
N GLN A 143 6.94 -0.96 -27.79
CA GLN A 143 5.80 -0.04 -27.65
C GLN A 143 4.85 -0.46 -26.51
N HIS A 144 4.53 -1.75 -26.42
CA HIS A 144 3.69 -2.30 -25.34
C HIS A 144 4.43 -2.28 -24.01
N LEU A 145 5.73 -2.57 -24.01
CA LEU A 145 6.57 -2.43 -22.81
C LEU A 145 6.55 -0.99 -22.28
N LEU A 146 6.76 0.01 -23.15
CA LEU A 146 6.70 1.42 -22.77
C LEU A 146 5.32 1.81 -22.24
N MET A 147 4.25 1.30 -22.84
CA MET A 147 2.87 1.56 -22.37
C MET A 147 2.65 0.98 -20.97
N ALA A 148 3.06 -0.27 -20.72
CA ALA A 148 2.98 -0.90 -19.41
C ALA A 148 3.82 -0.14 -18.36
N LEU A 149 5.01 0.33 -18.75
CA LEU A 149 5.87 1.13 -17.88
C LEU A 149 5.23 2.47 -17.51
N LYS A 150 4.65 3.18 -18.49
CA LYS A 150 3.93 4.45 -18.26
C LYS A 150 2.78 4.26 -17.27
N GLU A 151 1.99 3.22 -17.45
CA GLU A 151 0.88 2.87 -16.57
C GLU A 151 1.36 2.51 -15.15
N ALA A 152 2.42 1.71 -15.03
CA ALA A 152 3.03 1.39 -13.74
C ALA A 152 3.59 2.63 -13.03
N LEU A 153 4.27 3.51 -13.76
CA LEU A 153 4.81 4.77 -13.25
C LEU A 153 3.69 5.75 -12.86
N ALA A 154 2.60 5.83 -13.61
CA ALA A 154 1.45 6.64 -13.24
C ALA A 154 0.79 6.16 -11.93
N LEU A 155 0.80 4.85 -11.68
CA LEU A 155 0.28 4.26 -10.45
C LEU A 155 1.16 4.56 -9.22
N VAL A 156 2.48 4.37 -9.33
CA VAL A 156 3.39 4.50 -8.17
C VAL A 156 4.01 5.89 -8.05
N GLY A 157 4.04 6.66 -9.13
CA GLY A 157 4.63 7.99 -9.22
C GLY A 157 4.11 8.96 -8.16
N PRO A 158 2.79 9.05 -7.92
CA PRO A 158 2.28 9.98 -6.91
C PRO A 158 2.64 9.59 -5.46
N VAL A 159 3.15 8.37 -5.24
CA VAL A 159 3.74 7.91 -3.96
C VAL A 159 5.24 8.25 -3.89
N LYS A 160 5.95 8.18 -5.04
CA LYS A 160 7.41 8.36 -5.15
C LYS A 160 7.86 9.79 -5.45
N CYS A 161 6.99 10.67 -5.93
CA CYS A 161 7.27 12.10 -6.05
C CYS A 161 7.25 12.75 -4.65
N LEU A 162 8.33 12.44 -3.93
CA LEU A 162 8.97 13.23 -2.88
C LEU A 162 9.85 14.29 -3.54
#